data_AF-A0A5Q2VVU2-F1
#
_entry.id   AF-A0A5Q2VVU2-F1
#
_cell.length_a   1.000
_cell.length_b   1.000
_cell.length_c   1.000
_cell.angle_alpha   90.00
_cell.angle_beta   90.00
_cell.angle_gamma   90.00
#
_symmetry.space_group_name_H-M   'P 1'
#
loop_
_entity.id
_entity.type
_entity.pdbx_description
1 polymer ?
#
loop_
_entity_poly.entity_id
_entity_poly.type
_entity_poly.pdbx_seq_one_letter_code
_entity_poly.pdbx_strand_id
1 'polypeptide(L)'
;MAVRAAGPRARVLVPRAGEWGRRVAGLVETLAQEEGVGAEAWIVPLIRTLRAPAGPLEAAATRVASGRYDWIVVTSGAAAPALAAWHVPATTRVAAVGPATARALAEIGWRVDLTPRSATAAALAAALGEEIDGPGTGDGDGPGTGGRRILLPHSDLAHPTLAADLAARGCTVEEVTAYLPGPRPWAATTPLGCAPARRMQPSSPPAPWPGHWPPCPSAPAPPSSASAIRPPETPTRPGSRSRPRRLRRPCAPS
;
A
#
# COMPACT_ATOMS: atom_id res chain seq x y z
N MET A 1 3.88 58.90 3.37
CA MET A 1 3.75 57.43 3.30
C MET A 1 4.15 56.98 1.91
N ALA A 2 5.38 56.51 1.72
CA ALA A 2 5.81 55.95 0.44
C ALA A 2 5.27 54.52 0.33
N VAL A 3 4.33 54.28 -0.58
CA VAL A 3 3.94 52.94 -1.00
C VAL A 3 5.18 52.34 -1.67
N ARG A 4 5.87 51.46 -0.95
CA ARG A 4 7.01 50.72 -1.47
C ARG A 4 6.50 49.87 -2.63
N ALA A 5 6.97 50.16 -3.85
CA ALA A 5 6.63 49.38 -5.03
C ALA A 5 6.96 47.90 -4.77
N ALA A 6 5.98 47.02 -4.98
CA ALA A 6 6.15 45.58 -4.78
C ALA A 6 7.25 45.07 -5.72
N GLY A 7 8.41 44.72 -5.16
CA GLY A 7 9.46 44.02 -5.88
C GLY A 7 8.96 42.70 -6.49
N PRO A 8 9.73 42.08 -7.41
CA PRO A 8 9.33 40.84 -8.07
C PRO A 8 9.02 39.76 -7.02
N ARG A 9 7.80 39.21 -7.08
CA ARG A 9 7.39 38.11 -6.20
C ARG A 9 8.08 36.82 -6.64
N ALA A 10 8.90 36.23 -5.76
CA ALA A 10 9.47 34.92 -5.99
C ALA A 10 8.35 33.85 -6.04
N ARG A 11 8.38 32.99 -7.05
CA ARG A 11 7.43 31.87 -7.17
C ARG A 11 8.11 30.59 -6.72
N VAL A 12 7.58 29.96 -5.69
CA VAL A 12 8.13 28.72 -5.12
C VAL A 12 7.25 27.55 -5.53
N LEU A 13 7.78 26.64 -6.34
CA LEU A 13 7.07 25.42 -6.73
C LEU A 13 7.12 24.39 -5.59
N VAL A 14 5.95 23.92 -5.18
CA VAL A 14 5.78 22.85 -4.18
C VAL A 14 5.31 21.59 -4.91
N PRO A 15 6.17 20.55 -5.05
CA PRO A 15 5.96 19.45 -6.01
C PRO A 15 4.95 18.38 -5.56
N ARG A 16 4.38 18.52 -4.35
CA ARG A 16 3.44 17.55 -3.77
C ARG A 16 2.22 18.27 -3.21
N ALA A 17 1.05 17.66 -3.43
CA ALA A 17 -0.21 18.07 -2.84
C ALA A 17 -0.37 17.59 -1.38
N GLY A 18 -1.55 17.82 -0.82
CA GLY A 18 -1.96 17.31 0.48
C GLY A 18 -1.46 18.15 1.64
N GLU A 19 -1.46 17.55 2.84
CA GLU A 19 -1.07 18.23 4.08
C GLU A 19 0.38 18.74 4.02
N TRP A 20 1.30 17.93 3.50
CA TRP A 20 2.70 18.33 3.33
C TRP A 20 2.82 19.55 2.42
N GLY A 21 2.15 19.54 1.26
CA GLY A 21 2.19 20.66 0.31
C GLY A 21 1.66 21.95 0.90
N ARG A 22 0.52 21.87 1.60
CA ARG A 22 -0.08 23.02 2.30
C ARG A 22 0.83 23.54 3.42
N ARG A 23 1.47 22.66 4.18
CA ARG A 23 2.41 23.04 5.24
C ARG A 23 3.62 23.80 4.66
N VAL A 24 4.22 23.28 3.60
CA VAL A 24 5.36 23.93 2.94
C VAL A 24 4.95 25.26 2.32
N ALA A 25 3.77 25.33 1.68
CA ALA A 25 3.25 26.59 1.14
C ALA A 25 3.08 27.65 2.23
N GLY A 26 2.48 27.27 3.38
CA GLY A 26 2.36 28.17 4.53
C GLY A 26 3.72 28.63 5.07
N LEU A 27 4.71 27.75 5.15
CA LEU A 27 6.06 28.13 5.58
C LEU A 27 6.71 29.15 4.64
N VAL A 28 6.55 28.98 3.32
CA VAL A 28 7.06 29.93 2.33
C VAL A 28 6.41 31.31 2.52
N GLU A 29 5.10 31.35 2.72
CA GLU A 29 4.37 32.61 2.94
C GLU A 29 4.79 33.29 4.25
N THR A 30 4.94 32.53 5.34
CA THR A 30 5.42 33.04 6.63
C THR A 30 6.83 33.62 6.54
N LEU A 31 7.78 32.87 5.97
CA LEU A 31 9.16 33.33 5.81
C LEU A 31 9.25 34.56 4.91
N ALA A 32 8.45 34.62 3.84
CA ALA A 32 8.42 35.78 2.97
C ALA A 32 7.92 37.04 3.69
N GLN A 33 6.92 36.89 4.57
CA GLN A 33 6.41 37.96 5.40
C GLN A 33 7.46 38.45 6.42
N GLU A 34 8.17 37.54 7.05
CA GLU A 34 9.23 37.85 8.03
C GLU A 34 10.41 38.60 7.40
N GLU A 35 10.83 38.18 6.20
CA GLU A 35 11.96 38.78 5.47
C GLU A 35 11.57 40.03 4.65
N GLY A 36 10.28 40.40 4.63
CA GLY A 36 9.79 41.54 3.85
C GLY A 36 9.96 41.38 2.34
N VAL A 37 10.04 40.13 1.85
CA VAL A 37 10.13 39.78 0.44
C VAL A 37 8.77 39.29 -0.06
N GLY A 38 8.46 39.55 -1.33
CA GLY A 38 7.28 38.94 -1.95
C GLY A 38 7.61 37.50 -2.34
N ALA A 39 6.94 36.50 -1.76
CA ALA A 39 6.97 35.14 -2.29
C ALA A 39 5.57 34.52 -2.34
N GLU A 40 5.37 33.61 -3.27
CA GLU A 40 4.11 32.92 -3.50
C GLU A 40 4.39 31.43 -3.73
N ALA A 41 3.72 30.56 -2.96
CA ALA A 41 3.88 29.12 -3.08
C ALA A 41 2.84 28.52 -4.02
N TRP A 42 3.32 27.76 -5.01
CA TRP A 42 2.50 27.11 -6.03
C TRP A 42 2.54 25.60 -5.82
N ILE A 43 1.45 25.02 -5.33
CA ILE A 43 1.33 23.56 -5.18
C ILE A 43 1.05 22.96 -6.55
N VAL A 44 2.07 22.32 -7.13
CA VAL A 44 2.02 21.67 -8.44
C VAL A 44 2.41 20.20 -8.27
N PRO A 45 1.44 19.31 -8.04
CA PRO A 45 1.74 17.89 -7.82
C PRO A 45 2.34 17.28 -9.09
N LEU A 46 3.58 16.80 -9.01
CA LEU A 46 4.27 16.25 -10.19
C LEU A 46 3.96 14.77 -10.43
N ILE A 47 3.49 14.09 -9.40
CA ILE A 47 3.10 12.67 -9.43
C ILE A 47 1.62 12.50 -9.11
N ARG A 48 1.02 11.45 -9.66
CA ARG A 48 -0.30 10.95 -9.29
C ARG A 48 -0.24 9.46 -9.00
N THR A 49 -1.19 9.01 -8.19
CA THR A 49 -1.42 7.59 -7.91
C THR A 49 -2.36 7.02 -8.97
N LEU A 50 -1.92 6.00 -9.69
CA LEU A 50 -2.75 5.23 -10.62
C LEU A 50 -3.16 3.91 -9.96
N ARG A 51 -4.30 3.35 -10.39
CA ARG A 51 -4.72 2.01 -9.95
C ARG A 51 -3.75 0.96 -10.47
N ALA A 52 -3.40 0.01 -9.61
CA ALA A 52 -2.72 -1.20 -10.03
C ALA A 52 -3.66 -2.09 -10.88
N PRO A 53 -3.11 -3.04 -11.66
CA PRO A 53 -3.92 -4.00 -12.42
C PRO A 53 -4.91 -4.74 -11.52
N ALA A 54 -6.14 -4.93 -12.03
CA ALA A 54 -7.14 -5.77 -11.39
C ALA A 54 -6.67 -7.25 -11.35
N GLY A 55 -7.11 -8.02 -10.36
CA GLY A 55 -6.70 -9.41 -10.17
C GLY A 55 -5.81 -9.64 -8.94
N PRO A 56 -4.50 -9.34 -8.95
CA PRO A 56 -3.61 -9.64 -7.81
C PRO A 56 -4.07 -8.97 -6.50
N LEU A 57 -4.49 -7.71 -6.60
CA LEU A 57 -4.98 -6.95 -5.45
C LEU A 57 -6.32 -7.50 -4.93
N GLU A 58 -7.21 -7.95 -5.81
CA GLU A 58 -8.50 -8.55 -5.45
C GLU A 58 -8.32 -9.94 -4.83
N ALA A 59 -7.38 -10.73 -5.35
CA ALA A 59 -7.00 -12.02 -4.77
C ALA A 59 -6.34 -11.88 -3.38
N ALA A 60 -5.56 -10.81 -3.18
CA ALA A 60 -5.04 -10.45 -1.85
C ALA A 60 -6.19 -10.05 -0.90
N ALA A 61 -7.14 -9.23 -1.37
CA ALA A 61 -8.32 -8.84 -0.58
C ALA A 61 -9.12 -10.04 -0.08
N THR A 62 -9.37 -11.03 -0.96
CA THR A 62 -10.07 -12.27 -0.59
C THR A 62 -9.33 -13.06 0.49
N ARG A 63 -7.99 -13.14 0.42
CA ARG A 63 -7.17 -13.82 1.43
C ARG A 63 -7.09 -13.06 2.76
N VAL A 64 -7.12 -11.73 2.72
CA VAL A 64 -7.26 -10.91 3.92
C VAL A 64 -8.59 -11.18 4.59
N ALA A 65 -9.68 -11.17 3.82
CA ALA A 65 -11.02 -11.44 4.35
C ALA A 65 -11.14 -12.85 4.96
N SER A 66 -10.37 -13.83 4.45
CA SER A 66 -10.32 -15.18 5.02
C SER A 66 -9.40 -15.33 6.25
N GLY A 67 -8.84 -14.23 6.77
CA GLY A 67 -7.95 -14.25 7.94
C GLY A 67 -6.60 -14.94 7.70
N ARG A 68 -6.10 -14.94 6.46
CA ARG A 68 -4.87 -15.67 6.09
C ARG A 68 -3.59 -14.97 6.55
N TYR A 69 -3.66 -13.70 6.96
CA TYR A 69 -2.51 -12.91 7.38
C TYR A 69 -2.65 -12.51 8.83
N ASP A 70 -1.53 -12.57 9.55
CA ASP A 70 -1.42 -12.07 10.92
C ASP A 70 -1.24 -10.55 10.91
N TRP A 71 -0.55 -10.04 9.88
CA TRP A 71 -0.26 -8.61 9.73
C TRP A 71 -0.47 -8.10 8.30
N ILE A 72 -0.98 -6.87 8.21
CA ILE A 72 -0.93 -6.05 6.99
C ILE A 72 -0.03 -4.85 7.27
N VAL A 73 1.01 -4.67 6.46
CA VAL A 73 2.02 -3.62 6.66
C VAL A 73 1.93 -2.58 5.54
N VAL A 74 1.50 -1.36 5.89
CA VAL A 74 1.29 -0.28 4.93
C VAL A 74 2.35 0.80 5.12
N THR A 75 3.14 1.03 4.07
CA THR A 75 4.26 1.99 4.08
C THR A 75 3.93 3.33 3.43
N SER A 76 2.74 3.49 2.86
CA SER A 76 2.33 4.73 2.21
C SER A 76 0.83 4.93 2.30
N GLY A 77 0.40 6.11 2.76
CA GLY A 77 -1.02 6.50 2.73
C GLY A 77 -1.61 6.54 1.31
N ALA A 78 -0.78 6.58 0.27
CA ALA A 78 -1.25 6.48 -1.12
C ALA A 78 -1.89 5.12 -1.45
N ALA A 79 -1.65 4.08 -0.65
CA ALA A 79 -2.31 2.79 -0.79
C ALA A 79 -3.76 2.80 -0.26
N ALA A 80 -4.12 3.70 0.66
CA ALA A 80 -5.41 3.68 1.34
C ALA A 80 -6.62 3.67 0.39
N PRO A 81 -6.68 4.49 -0.69
CA PRO A 81 -7.80 4.44 -1.63
C PRO A 81 -7.96 3.09 -2.35
N ALA A 82 -6.87 2.34 -2.56
CA ALA A 82 -6.90 1.03 -3.19
C ALA A 82 -7.37 -0.08 -2.22
N LEU A 83 -7.23 0.16 -0.92
CA LEU A 83 -7.56 -0.77 0.16
C LEU A 83 -8.94 -0.49 0.79
N ALA A 84 -9.56 0.63 0.45
CA ALA A 84 -10.79 1.12 1.09
C ALA A 84 -11.98 0.13 1.07
N ALA A 85 -12.05 -0.75 0.07
CA ALA A 85 -13.11 -1.73 -0.07
C ALA A 85 -12.84 -3.06 0.67
N TRP A 86 -11.66 -3.22 1.27
CA TRP A 86 -11.27 -4.49 1.90
C TRP A 86 -11.89 -4.62 3.29
N HIS A 87 -12.26 -5.85 3.62
CA HIS A 87 -12.63 -6.23 4.98
C HIS A 87 -11.41 -6.83 5.69
N VAL A 88 -10.95 -6.16 6.76
CA VAL A 88 -9.87 -6.66 7.61
C VAL A 88 -10.49 -7.32 8.85
N PRO A 89 -10.33 -8.64 9.05
CA PRO A 89 -10.87 -9.31 10.23
C PRO A 89 -10.10 -8.90 11.48
N ALA A 90 -10.73 -8.97 12.65
CA ALA A 90 -10.11 -8.59 13.93
C ALA A 90 -8.88 -9.43 14.31
N THR A 91 -8.72 -10.60 13.69
CA THR A 91 -7.55 -11.47 13.85
C THR A 91 -6.31 -10.97 13.10
N THR A 92 -6.49 -10.05 12.15
CA THR A 92 -5.41 -9.49 11.34
C THR A 92 -5.06 -8.09 11.85
N ARG A 93 -3.83 -7.91 12.30
CA ARG A 93 -3.34 -6.62 12.81
C ARG A 93 -2.80 -5.75 11.68
N VAL A 94 -2.89 -4.44 11.84
CA VAL A 94 -2.42 -3.47 10.83
C VAL A 94 -1.27 -2.64 11.37
N ALA A 95 -0.16 -2.61 10.63
CA ALA A 95 0.98 -1.75 10.92
C ALA A 95 1.12 -0.66 9.85
N ALA A 96 1.32 0.59 10.28
CA ALA A 96 1.58 1.72 9.41
C ALA A 96 3.01 2.24 9.64
N VAL A 97 3.72 2.63 8.57
CA VAL A 97 5.11 3.15 8.71
C VAL A 97 5.19 4.43 9.54
N GLY A 98 4.12 5.21 9.63
CA GLY A 98 4.15 6.46 10.37
C GLY A 98 2.79 7.15 10.48
N PRO A 99 2.70 8.26 11.24
CA PRO A 99 1.44 8.88 11.62
C PRO A 99 0.57 9.33 10.43
N ALA A 100 1.19 9.82 9.35
CA ALA A 100 0.46 10.23 8.15
C ALA A 100 -0.23 9.05 7.45
N THR A 101 0.43 7.90 7.37
CA THR A 101 -0.15 6.67 6.82
C THR A 101 -1.23 6.13 7.74
N ALA A 102 -1.01 6.15 9.05
CA ALA A 102 -2.01 5.71 10.02
C ALA A 102 -3.31 6.52 9.94
N ARG A 103 -3.21 7.85 9.76
CA ARG A 103 -4.36 8.73 9.53
C ARG A 103 -5.11 8.37 8.24
N ALA A 104 -4.40 8.19 7.14
CA ALA A 104 -5.02 7.82 5.86
C ALA A 104 -5.76 6.46 5.93
N LEU A 105 -5.25 5.51 6.73
CA LEU A 105 -5.94 4.24 6.99
C LEU A 105 -7.16 4.41 7.91
N ALA A 106 -7.06 5.25 8.93
CA ALA A 106 -8.20 5.56 9.80
C ALA A 106 -9.35 6.24 9.02
N GLU A 107 -9.04 7.09 8.04
CA GLU A 107 -10.03 7.73 7.16
C GLU A 107 -10.85 6.73 6.31
N ILE A 108 -10.28 5.56 6.00
CA ILE A 108 -10.99 4.46 5.32
C ILE A 108 -11.62 3.46 6.30
N GLY A 109 -11.62 3.77 7.60
CA GLY A 109 -12.22 2.94 8.65
C GLY A 109 -11.35 1.79 9.16
N TRP A 110 -10.07 1.74 8.80
CA TRP A 110 -9.16 0.73 9.34
C TRP A 110 -8.63 1.14 10.71
N ARG A 111 -8.55 0.16 11.62
CA ARG A 111 -7.82 0.30 12.88
C ARG A 111 -6.35 -0.01 12.63
N VAL A 112 -5.46 0.88 13.09
CA VAL A 112 -4.00 0.67 13.04
C VAL A 112 -3.51 0.27 14.43
N ASP A 113 -2.88 -0.89 14.52
CA ASP A 113 -2.43 -1.48 15.79
C ASP A 113 -0.98 -1.14 16.11
N LEU A 114 -0.17 -0.83 15.09
CA LEU A 114 1.24 -0.47 15.26
C LEU A 114 1.60 0.73 14.38
N THR A 115 2.24 1.73 14.98
CA THR A 115 2.85 2.85 14.26
C THR A 115 4.12 3.29 14.98
N PRO A 116 5.31 3.16 14.36
CA PRO A 116 6.55 3.59 14.99
C PRO A 116 6.63 5.11 15.08
N ARG A 117 7.41 5.62 16.04
CA ARG A 117 7.65 7.06 16.22
C ARG A 117 8.35 7.68 14.99
N SER A 118 9.32 6.96 14.44
CA SER A 118 10.06 7.37 13.24
C SER A 118 9.41 6.78 12.00
N ALA A 119 9.07 7.63 11.03
CA ALA A 119 8.42 7.22 9.79
C ALA A 119 9.40 6.60 8.77
N THR A 120 10.09 5.52 9.16
CA THR A 120 11.07 4.82 8.32
C THR A 120 10.79 3.32 8.26
N ALA A 121 11.15 2.68 7.15
CA ALA A 121 10.99 1.24 6.98
C ALA A 121 11.76 0.44 8.06
N ALA A 122 12.97 0.89 8.41
CA ALA A 122 13.78 0.26 9.45
C ALA A 122 13.12 0.34 10.83
N ALA A 123 12.55 1.49 11.20
CA ALA A 123 11.84 1.64 12.47
C ALA A 123 10.57 0.78 12.53
N LEU A 124 9.87 0.66 11.39
CA LEU A 124 8.71 -0.23 11.27
C LEU A 124 9.11 -1.70 11.40
N ALA A 125 10.19 -2.13 10.73
CA ALA A 125 10.70 -3.50 10.82
C ALA A 125 11.15 -3.85 12.23
N ALA A 126 11.82 -2.92 12.94
CA ALA A 126 12.21 -3.10 14.33
C ALA A 126 10.99 -3.25 15.26
N ALA A 127 10.03 -2.32 15.17
CA ALA A 127 8.83 -2.36 16.00
C ALA A 127 7.96 -3.60 15.72
N LEU A 128 7.85 -4.00 14.45
CA LEU A 128 7.13 -5.22 14.09
C LEU A 128 7.88 -6.46 14.58
N GLY A 129 9.21 -6.43 14.54
CA GLY A 129 10.08 -7.46 15.11
C GLY A 129 9.84 -7.67 16.61
N GLU A 130 9.77 -6.60 17.40
CA GLU A 130 9.45 -6.68 18.83
C GLU A 130 8.08 -7.34 19.09
N GLU A 131 7.08 -7.03 18.26
CA GLU A 131 5.77 -7.70 18.32
C GLU A 131 5.85 -9.17 17.88
N ILE A 132 6.75 -9.50 16.95
CA ILE A 132 7.01 -10.85 16.43
C ILE A 132 7.69 -11.75 17.45
N ASP A 133 8.71 -11.21 18.08
CA ASP A 133 9.62 -11.93 18.98
C ASP A 133 9.13 -11.91 20.44
N GLY A 134 8.22 -10.98 20.80
CA GLY A 134 7.63 -10.88 22.13
C GLY A 134 6.76 -12.08 22.52
N PRO A 135 6.53 -12.30 23.84
CA PRO A 135 5.64 -13.36 24.32
C PRO A 135 4.24 -13.05 23.77
N GLY A 136 3.77 -13.89 22.84
CA GLY A 136 2.56 -13.61 22.09
C GLY A 136 1.38 -13.26 22.99
N THR A 137 0.67 -12.19 22.67
CA THR A 137 -0.68 -11.89 23.20
C THR A 137 -1.73 -12.85 22.63
N GLY A 138 -1.38 -14.13 22.52
CA GLY A 138 -2.26 -15.22 22.13
C GLY A 138 -2.45 -16.14 23.32
N ASP A 139 -3.65 -16.11 23.92
CA ASP A 139 -4.17 -17.14 24.80
C ASP A 139 -4.44 -18.45 24.01
N GLY A 140 -3.43 -18.96 23.30
CA GLY A 140 -3.56 -20.07 22.39
C GLY A 140 -2.36 -21.00 22.51
N ASP A 141 -2.59 -22.14 23.16
CA ASP A 141 -1.75 -23.35 23.06
C ASP A 141 -1.70 -23.79 21.58
N GLY A 142 -0.69 -23.32 20.85
CA GLY A 142 -0.47 -23.59 19.43
C GLY A 142 1.03 -23.46 19.11
N PRO A 143 1.56 -24.28 18.19
CA PRO A 143 2.99 -24.56 18.11
C PRO A 143 3.79 -23.29 17.88
N GLY A 144 4.80 -23.10 18.74
CA GLY A 144 5.79 -22.04 18.59
C GLY A 144 6.41 -22.04 17.19
N THR A 145 6.80 -20.85 16.74
CA THR A 145 7.76 -20.68 15.64
C THR A 145 7.25 -21.15 14.27
N GLY A 146 5.96 -20.94 13.97
CA GLY A 146 5.48 -20.85 12.59
C GLY A 146 5.58 -19.39 12.12
N GLY A 147 6.43 -19.10 11.13
CA GLY A 147 6.68 -17.74 10.63
C GLY A 147 5.39 -16.96 10.34
N ARG A 148 5.23 -15.78 10.95
CA ARG A 148 4.02 -14.96 10.78
C ARG A 148 3.82 -14.58 9.32
N ARG A 149 2.57 -14.59 8.86
CA ARG A 149 2.19 -14.25 7.49
C ARG A 149 1.89 -12.76 7.41
N ILE A 150 2.68 -12.06 6.62
CA ILE A 150 2.62 -10.61 6.46
C ILE A 150 2.23 -10.28 5.03
N LEU A 151 1.19 -9.47 4.85
CA LEU A 151 0.85 -8.87 3.56
C LEU A 151 1.41 -7.45 3.50
N LEU A 152 2.09 -7.13 2.40
CA LEU A 152 2.71 -5.83 2.18
C LEU A 152 2.16 -5.22 0.88
N PRO A 153 1.08 -4.42 0.96
CA PRO A 153 0.61 -3.63 -0.17
C PRO A 153 1.54 -2.43 -0.43
N HIS A 154 2.25 -2.44 -1.56
CA HIS A 154 3.23 -1.40 -1.91
C HIS A 154 3.02 -0.80 -3.31
N SER A 155 3.84 0.20 -3.65
CA SER A 155 3.96 0.69 -5.03
C SER A 155 4.84 -0.21 -5.87
N ASP A 156 4.60 -0.31 -7.17
CA ASP A 156 5.48 -1.05 -8.09
C ASP A 156 6.97 -0.62 -8.04
N LEU A 157 7.25 0.63 -7.64
CA LEU A 157 8.61 1.16 -7.48
C LEU A 157 9.20 0.99 -6.06
N ALA A 158 8.56 0.23 -5.17
CA ALA A 158 9.06 0.10 -3.80
C ALA A 158 10.34 -0.76 -3.77
N HIS A 159 11.31 -0.34 -2.96
CA HIS A 159 12.54 -1.10 -2.76
C HIS A 159 12.27 -2.32 -1.85
N PRO A 160 12.78 -3.53 -2.17
CA PRO A 160 12.43 -4.77 -1.46
C PRO A 160 13.07 -4.91 -0.06
N THR A 161 13.64 -3.84 0.49
CA THR A 161 14.38 -3.89 1.77
C THR A 161 13.49 -4.31 2.94
N LEU A 162 12.26 -3.79 3.02
CA LEU A 162 11.37 -4.14 4.12
C LEU A 162 10.93 -5.62 4.06
N ALA A 163 10.61 -6.14 2.88
CA ALA A 163 10.24 -7.54 2.71
C ALA A 163 11.41 -8.47 3.04
N ALA A 164 12.62 -8.12 2.59
CA ALA A 164 13.83 -8.87 2.91
C ALA A 164 14.14 -8.87 4.42
N ASP A 165 14.03 -7.72 5.09
CA ASP A 165 14.27 -7.58 6.53
C ASP A 165 13.29 -8.43 7.35
N LEU A 166 12.03 -8.49 6.92
CA LEU A 166 10.99 -9.30 7.58
C LEU A 166 11.16 -10.80 7.29
N ALA A 167 11.54 -11.16 6.07
CA ALA A 167 11.84 -12.54 5.69
C ALA A 167 13.07 -13.08 6.45
N ALA A 168 14.10 -12.25 6.65
CA ALA A 168 15.29 -12.60 7.45
C ALA A 168 14.96 -12.89 8.92
N ARG A 169 13.83 -12.39 9.41
CA ARG A 169 13.27 -12.66 10.75
C ARG A 169 12.34 -13.88 10.78
N GLY A 170 12.28 -14.66 9.70
CA GLY A 170 11.46 -15.87 9.61
C GLY A 170 9.98 -15.62 9.29
N CYS A 171 9.59 -14.40 8.89
CA CYS A 171 8.22 -14.14 8.45
C CYS A 171 7.98 -14.58 7.01
N THR A 172 6.77 -15.03 6.72
CA THR A 172 6.33 -15.26 5.33
C THR A 172 5.71 -13.95 4.81
N VAL A 173 6.45 -13.23 3.97
CA VAL A 173 5.99 -11.96 3.40
C VAL A 173 5.41 -12.18 2.02
N GLU A 174 4.20 -11.68 1.81
CA GLU A 174 3.57 -11.57 0.51
C GLU A 174 3.50 -10.10 0.10
N GLU A 175 4.08 -9.77 -1.04
CA GLU A 175 4.07 -8.44 -1.62
C GLU A 175 2.98 -8.32 -2.68
N VAL A 176 2.20 -7.23 -2.64
CA VAL A 176 1.18 -6.95 -3.65
C VAL A 176 1.23 -5.49 -4.09
N THR A 177 1.24 -5.27 -5.41
CA THR A 177 1.19 -3.92 -5.97
C THR A 177 -0.20 -3.32 -5.76
N ALA A 178 -0.30 -2.35 -4.85
CA ALA A 178 -1.53 -1.63 -4.53
C ALA A 178 -1.77 -0.42 -5.44
N TYR A 179 -0.69 0.23 -5.91
CA TYR A 179 -0.78 1.38 -6.78
C TYR A 179 0.46 1.55 -7.66
N LEU A 180 0.29 2.30 -8.74
CA LEU A 180 1.39 2.69 -9.63
C LEU A 180 1.63 4.20 -9.51
N PRO A 181 2.83 4.66 -9.12
CA PRO A 181 3.17 6.07 -9.24
C PRO A 181 3.31 6.41 -10.73
N GLY A 182 2.63 7.47 -11.17
CA GLY A 182 2.71 7.94 -12.54
C GLY A 182 2.94 9.46 -12.60
N PRO A 183 3.51 9.97 -13.70
CA PRO A 183 3.58 11.41 -13.92
C PRO A 183 2.15 11.96 -13.92
N ARG A 184 1.97 13.10 -13.26
CA ARG A 184 0.75 13.88 -13.43
C ARG A 184 0.90 14.66 -14.75
N PRO A 185 0.02 14.46 -15.75
CA PRO A 185 0.08 15.26 -16.96
C PRO A 185 -0.03 16.73 -16.57
N TRP A 186 0.94 17.53 -16.98
CA TRP A 186 0.78 18.97 -16.98
C TRP A 186 -0.21 19.23 -18.14
N ALA A 187 -1.46 19.55 -17.82
CA ALA A 187 -2.34 20.04 -18.87
C ALA A 187 -1.75 21.38 -19.31
N ALA A 188 -1.15 21.42 -20.49
CA ALA A 188 -0.85 22.68 -21.15
C ALA A 188 -2.16 23.48 -21.22
N THR A 189 -2.16 24.68 -20.63
CA THR A 189 -3.26 25.65 -20.75
C THR A 189 -4.62 25.20 -20.18
N THR A 190 -4.68 25.03 -18.87
CA THR A 190 -5.79 25.65 -18.13
C THR A 190 -5.15 26.46 -17.02
N PRO A 191 -5.41 27.77 -16.89
CA PRO A 191 -5.00 28.49 -15.70
C PRO A 191 -5.74 27.82 -14.53
N LEU A 192 -5.05 26.93 -13.83
CA LEU A 192 -5.42 26.56 -12.47
C LEU A 192 -5.46 27.89 -11.74
N GLY A 193 -6.66 28.33 -11.36
CA GLY A 193 -6.90 29.67 -10.88
C GLY A 193 -5.83 30.10 -9.88
N CYS A 194 -4.99 31.05 -10.28
CA CYS A 194 -4.43 32.04 -9.38
C CYS A 194 -5.58 32.90 -8.85
N ALA A 195 -6.47 32.30 -8.06
CA ALA A 195 -7.29 33.04 -7.14
C ALA A 195 -6.52 32.99 -5.82
N PRO A 196 -6.01 34.12 -5.29
CA PRO A 196 -5.49 34.15 -3.93
C PRO A 196 -6.59 33.61 -3.02
N ALA A 197 -6.23 32.85 -1.98
CA ALA A 197 -7.14 32.18 -1.05
C ALA A 197 -8.25 33.11 -0.52
N ARG A 198 -9.31 33.33 -1.31
CA ARG A 198 -10.57 33.89 -0.85
C ARG A 198 -11.35 32.71 -0.33
N ARG A 199 -11.54 32.72 0.99
CA ARG A 199 -12.48 31.92 1.77
C ARG A 199 -13.60 31.39 0.87
N MET A 200 -13.44 30.15 0.38
CA MET A 200 -14.44 29.47 -0.43
C MET A 200 -15.60 29.15 0.53
N GLN A 201 -16.72 29.84 0.39
CA GLN A 201 -17.98 29.39 0.98
C GLN A 201 -18.37 28.05 0.32
N PRO A 202 -18.98 27.10 1.06
CA PRO A 202 -19.39 25.83 0.49
C PRO A 202 -20.48 26.07 -0.56
N SER A 203 -20.18 25.75 -1.82
CA SER A 203 -21.21 25.58 -2.85
C SER A 203 -22.06 24.37 -2.51
N SER A 204 -23.38 24.51 -2.73
CA SER A 204 -24.46 23.56 -2.49
C SER A 204 -24.14 22.07 -2.78
N PRO A 205 -24.76 21.14 -2.04
CA PRO A 205 -24.51 19.71 -2.19
C PRO A 205 -24.85 19.20 -3.60
N PRO A 206 -24.14 18.17 -4.10
CA PRO A 206 -24.55 17.49 -5.32
C PRO A 206 -25.91 16.82 -5.12
N ALA A 207 -26.69 16.76 -6.22
CA ALA A 207 -28.00 16.14 -6.25
C ALA A 207 -27.99 14.69 -5.70
N PRO A 208 -29.07 14.23 -5.04
CA PRO A 208 -29.17 12.87 -4.54
C PRO A 208 -29.08 11.85 -5.69
N TRP A 209 -28.37 10.77 -5.40
CA TRP A 209 -28.22 9.60 -6.26
C TRP A 209 -29.60 9.07 -6.70
N PRO A 210 -29.84 8.77 -7.99
CA PRO A 210 -31.07 8.10 -8.38
C PRO A 210 -31.11 6.71 -7.74
N GLY A 211 -32.07 6.50 -6.84
CA GLY A 211 -32.25 5.31 -6.01
C GLY A 211 -32.77 4.07 -6.73
N HIS A 212 -32.24 3.74 -7.90
CA HIS A 212 -32.51 2.45 -8.53
C HIS A 212 -31.23 1.89 -9.17
N TRP A 213 -30.87 0.68 -8.76
CA TRP A 213 -29.83 -0.10 -9.42
C TRP A 213 -30.40 -0.63 -10.74
N PRO A 214 -29.74 -0.48 -11.90
CA PRO A 214 -30.17 -1.16 -13.11
C PRO A 214 -30.10 -2.68 -12.88
N PRO A 215 -31.11 -3.48 -13.28
CA PRO A 215 -31.09 -4.92 -13.06
C PRO A 215 -29.88 -5.56 -13.73
N CYS A 216 -29.30 -6.57 -13.06
CA CYS A 216 -28.19 -7.37 -13.57
C CYS A 216 -28.40 -7.75 -15.04
N PRO A 217 -27.42 -7.54 -15.93
CA PRO A 217 -27.47 -8.15 -17.25
C PRO A 217 -27.49 -9.68 -17.06
N SER A 218 -28.49 -10.31 -17.68
CA SER A 218 -28.75 -11.74 -17.65
C SER A 218 -27.52 -12.52 -18.08
N ALA A 219 -27.20 -13.59 -17.36
CA ALA A 219 -26.11 -14.50 -17.66
C ALA A 219 -26.23 -15.03 -19.11
N PRO A 220 -25.12 -15.08 -19.89
CA PRO A 220 -25.15 -15.74 -21.18
C PRO A 220 -25.41 -17.25 -21.02
N ALA A 221 -26.31 -17.77 -21.84
CA ALA A 221 -26.68 -19.18 -21.89
C ALA A 221 -25.46 -20.09 -22.16
N PRO A 222 -25.44 -21.33 -21.62
CA PRO A 222 -24.34 -22.25 -21.88
C PRO A 222 -24.33 -22.70 -23.35
N PRO A 223 -23.15 -22.83 -23.99
CA PRO A 223 -23.08 -23.41 -25.32
C PRO A 223 -23.44 -24.91 -25.26
N SER A 224 -24.53 -25.26 -25.94
CA SER A 224 -24.89 -26.63 -26.27
C SER A 224 -24.14 -27.05 -27.53
N SER A 225 -23.13 -27.90 -27.39
CA SER A 225 -22.89 -29.02 -28.32
C SER A 225 -21.61 -29.77 -27.93
N ALA A 226 -21.76 -31.08 -27.87
CA ALA A 226 -20.75 -32.08 -27.63
C ALA A 226 -19.54 -31.98 -28.57
N SER A 227 -18.34 -32.16 -28.00
CA SER A 227 -17.26 -32.89 -28.67
C SER A 227 -16.45 -33.63 -27.62
N ALA A 228 -16.32 -34.93 -27.88
CA ALA A 228 -15.79 -35.95 -26.99
C ALA A 228 -14.34 -35.64 -26.56
N ILE A 229 -14.13 -35.64 -25.25
CA ILE A 229 -12.79 -35.64 -24.65
C ILE A 229 -12.23 -37.06 -24.80
N ARG A 230 -11.16 -37.17 -25.58
CA ARG A 230 -10.26 -38.33 -25.64
C ARG A 230 -9.42 -38.34 -24.35
N PRO A 231 -9.28 -39.47 -23.63
CA PRO A 231 -8.46 -39.53 -22.42
C PRO A 231 -6.97 -39.39 -22.75
N PRO A 232 -6.14 -38.80 -21.86
CA PRO A 232 -4.70 -38.73 -22.04
C PRO A 232 -4.05 -40.11 -21.86
N GLU A 233 -3.22 -40.50 -22.83
CA GLU A 233 -2.38 -41.70 -22.78
C GLU A 233 -1.28 -41.55 -21.72
N THR A 234 -1.13 -42.59 -20.90
CA THR A 234 -0.08 -42.74 -19.89
C THR A 234 1.23 -43.17 -20.55
N PRO A 235 2.35 -42.43 -20.44
CA PRO A 235 3.64 -42.98 -20.80
C PRO A 235 4.25 -43.80 -19.64
N THR A 236 4.49 -45.04 -20.00
CA THR A 236 5.12 -46.17 -19.35
C THR A 236 6.48 -45.87 -18.72
N ARG A 237 6.68 -46.48 -17.55
CA ARG A 237 7.91 -46.56 -16.75
C ARG A 237 8.90 -47.56 -17.38
N PRO A 238 10.19 -47.24 -17.58
CA PRO A 238 11.20 -48.25 -17.85
C PRO A 238 12.10 -48.52 -16.64
N GLY A 239 12.11 -49.78 -16.21
CA GLY A 239 13.35 -50.55 -16.13
C GLY A 239 14.31 -50.30 -14.97
N SER A 240 14.14 -51.10 -13.92
CA SER A 240 15.14 -51.47 -12.93
C SER A 240 16.49 -51.92 -13.52
N ARG A 241 17.62 -51.41 -13.02
CA ARG A 241 18.90 -52.14 -12.95
C ARG A 241 19.70 -51.80 -11.68
N SER A 242 19.66 -52.77 -10.76
CA SER A 242 20.77 -53.35 -9.98
C SER A 242 21.83 -52.45 -9.32
N ARG A 243 21.79 -52.45 -7.98
CA ARG A 243 22.92 -52.23 -7.05
C ARG A 243 24.08 -53.20 -7.31
N PRO A 244 25.29 -52.83 -6.84
CA PRO A 244 26.03 -53.76 -5.99
C PRO A 244 26.25 -53.24 -4.56
N ARG A 245 25.95 -54.16 -3.62
CA ARG A 245 26.54 -54.40 -2.28
C ARG A 245 28.07 -54.23 -2.31
N ARG A 246 28.88 -53.97 -1.27
CA ARG A 246 28.90 -53.89 0.22
C ARG A 246 30.21 -53.10 0.52
N LEU A 247 30.49 -52.50 1.69
CA LEU A 247 30.90 -53.10 2.98
C LEU A 247 31.03 -51.90 3.96
N ARG A 248 30.26 -51.82 5.06
CA ARG A 248 30.67 -52.10 6.46
C ARG A 248 32.03 -51.47 6.85
N ARG A 249 32.02 -50.32 7.58
CA ARG A 249 32.17 -50.14 9.06
C ARG A 249 33.65 -50.20 9.54
N PRO A 250 34.07 -49.68 10.71
CA PRO A 250 33.40 -48.85 11.75
C PRO A 250 34.25 -47.70 12.40
N CYS A 251 33.59 -46.93 13.28
CA CYS A 251 33.98 -46.16 14.48
C CYS A 251 35.45 -45.82 14.88
N ALA A 252 35.62 -44.51 15.19
CA ALA A 252 36.15 -43.89 16.44
C ALA A 252 37.68 -43.90 16.72
N PRO A 253 38.17 -43.23 17.79
CA PRO A 253 38.22 -41.78 18.04
C PRO A 253 39.66 -41.31 18.43
N SER A 254 39.89 -39.99 18.51
CA SER A 254 40.74 -39.30 19.52
C SER A 254 40.49 -37.81 19.45
#